data_AF-A0A950LEW6-F1
#
_entry.id   AF-A0A950LEW6-F1
#
_cell.length_a   1.000
_cell.length_b   1.000
_cell.length_c   1.000
_cell.angle_alpha   90.00
_cell.angle_beta   90.00
_cell.angle_gamma   90.00
#
_symmetry.space_group_name_H-M   'P 1'
#
loop_
_entity.id
_entity.type
_entity.pdbx_description
1 polymer ?
#
loop_
_entity_poly.entity_id
_entity_poly.type
_entity_poly.pdbx_seq_one_letter_code
_entity_poly.pdbx_strand_id
1 'polypeptide(L)' 'MTRILIVTDAWAPQVNGVVRSLENLLREAPRLGIEFAMLTPEPFRTIPLPTYREVRVALTRPGVMAERIEAADPDYIHI' A
#
# COMPACT_ATOMS: atom_id res chain seq x y z
N MET A 1 8.13 -5.79 18.01
CA MET A 1 8.38 -5.88 16.56
C MET A 1 7.65 -4.70 15.97
N THR A 2 8.32 -3.83 15.21
CA THR A 2 7.69 -2.59 14.71
C THR A 2 6.80 -2.92 13.53
N ARG A 3 5.51 -2.54 13.58
CA ARG A 3 4.57 -2.72 12.48
C ARG A 3 4.40 -1.42 11.70
N ILE A 4 4.62 -1.47 10.39
CA ILE A 4 4.45 -0.31 9.51
C ILE A 4 3.40 -0.65 8.46
N LEU A 5 2.39 0.22 8.32
CA LEU A 5 1.39 0.12 7.26
C LEU A 5 1.87 0.89 6.04
N ILE A 6 2.09 0.20 4.92
CA ILE A 6 2.36 0.82 3.62
C ILE A 6 1.02 1.06 2.93
N VAL A 7 0.75 2.32 2.59
CA VAL A 7 -0.44 2.76 1.86
C VAL A 7 -0.01 3.19 0.47
N THR A 8 -0.41 2.46 -0.57
CA THR A 8 0.03 2.77 -1.94
C THR A 8 -1.00 2.40 -2.99
N ASP A 9 -1.11 3.22 -4.04
CA ASP A 9 -1.82 2.85 -5.27
C ASP A 9 -0.93 2.09 -6.27
N ALA A 10 0.40 2.11 -6.06
CA ALA A 10 1.38 1.45 -6.90
C ALA A 10 1.65 0.04 -6.39
N TRP A 11 0.75 -0.88 -6.72
CA TRP A 11 0.87 -2.30 -6.37
C TRP A 11 0.73 -3.22 -7.59
N ALA A 12 1.05 -4.51 -7.40
CA ALA A 12 0.83 -5.55 -8.40
C ALA A 12 -0.61 -5.48 -8.96
N PRO A 13 -0.81 -5.70 -10.28
CA PRO A 13 0.13 -6.25 -11.27
C PRO A 13 1.03 -5.21 -11.98
N GLN A 14 1.08 -3.95 -11.50
CA GLN A 14 1.91 -2.93 -12.13
C GLN A 14 3.40 -3.28 -12.04
N VAL A 15 4.15 -3.06 -13.12
CA VAL A 15 5.60 -3.27 -13.15
C VAL A 15 6.27 -1.90 -13.27
N ASN A 16 6.59 -1.30 -12.12
CA ASN A 16 7.27 0.00 -12.06
C ASN A 16 8.31 0.02 -10.93
N GLY A 17 9.09 1.11 -10.87
CA GLY A 17 10.16 1.27 -9.87
C GLY A 17 9.64 1.28 -8.43
N VAL A 18 8.43 1.77 -8.18
CA VAL A 18 7.82 1.80 -6.84
C VAL A 18 7.51 0.39 -6.35
N VAL A 19 6.82 -0.42 -7.17
CA VAL A 19 6.49 -1.82 -6.83
C VAL A 19 7.76 -2.60 -6.50
N ARG A 20 8.82 -2.48 -7.32
CA ARG A 20 10.10 -3.15 -7.07
C ARG A 20 10.77 -2.72 -5.76
N SER A 21 10.73 -1.42 -5.44
CA SER A 21 11.26 -0.90 -4.18
C SER A 21 10.50 -1.45 -2.98
N LEU A 22 9.17 -1.49 -3.05
CA LEU A 22 8.31 -2.04 -2.00
C LEU A 22 8.52 -3.55 -1.83
N GLU A 23 8.63 -4.32 -2.92
CA GLU A 23 8.95 -5.75 -2.86
C GLU A 23 10.30 -6.02 -2.18
N ASN A 24 11.32 -5.21 -2.48
CA ASN A 24 12.62 -5.33 -1.82
C ASN A 24 12.56 -4.95 -0.35
N LEU A 25 11.81 -3.90 -0.01
CA LEU A 25 11.58 -3.49 1.36
C LEU A 25 10.88 -4.59 2.17
N LEU A 26 9.81 -5.17 1.64
CA LEU A 26 9.10 -6.32 2.24
C LEU A 26 10.00 -7.53 2.45
N ARG A 27 10.92 -7.79 1.51
CA ARG A 27 11.88 -8.90 1.57
C ARG A 27 12.91 -8.73 2.69
N GLU A 28 13.42 -7.51 2.88
CA GLU A 28 14.50 -7.24 3.84
C GLU A 28 13.99 -6.87 5.25
N ALA A 29 12.76 -6.37 5.38
CA ALA A 29 12.18 -5.91 6.65
C ALA A 29 12.24 -6.88 7.82
N PRO A 30 11.97 -8.20 7.63
CA PRO A 30 12.01 -9.14 8.75
C PRO A 30 13.39 -9.21 9.41
N ARG A 31 14.47 -8.95 8.65
CA ARG A 31 15.85 -8.92 9.17
C ARG A 31 16.11 -7.75 10.10
N LEU A 32 15.29 -6.69 10.00
CA LEU A 32 15.36 -5.49 10.81
C LEU A 32 14.34 -5.52 11.98
N GLY A 33 13.61 -6.63 12.17
CA GLY A 33 12.56 -6.72 13.19
C GLY A 33 11.34 -5.85 12.88
N ILE A 34 11.12 -5.53 11.60
CA ILE A 34 10.00 -4.74 11.09
C ILE A 34 9.04 -5.69 10.36
N GLU A 35 7.76 -5.56 10.67
CA GLU A 35 6.65 -6.20 9.96
C GLU A 35 5.94 -5.14 9.11
N PHE A 36 5.74 -5.40 7.84
CA PHE A 36 4.97 -4.53 6.97
C PHE A 36 3.59 -5.11 6.70
N ALA A 37 2.56 -4.29 6.90
CA ALA A 37 1.21 -4.52 6.41
C ALA A 37 0.98 -3.68 5.16
N MET A 38 0.17 -4.20 4.22
CA MET A 38 -0.09 -3.53 2.95
C MET A 38 -1.55 -3.08 2.87
N LEU A 39 -1.76 -1.81 2.59
CA LEU A 39 -3.04 -1.25 2.19
C LEU A 39 -2.95 -0.84 0.71
N THR A 40 -3.48 -1.70 -0.16
CA THR A 40 -3.35 -1.59 -1.62
C THR A 40 -4.70 -1.27 -2.28
N PRO A 41 -4.75 -1.05 -3.61
CA PRO A 41 -5.99 -0.80 -4.33
C PRO A 41 -6.89 -2.03 -4.52
N GLU A 42 -6.37 -3.23 -4.29
CA GLU A 42 -7.03 -4.52 -4.58
C GLU A 42 -8.46 -4.66 -4.03
N PRO A 43 -8.78 -4.21 -2.80
CA PRO A 43 -10.15 -4.30 -2.28
C PRO A 43 -11.07 -3.15 -2.75
N PHE A 44 -10.58 -2.21 -3.57
CA PHE A 44 -11.31 -1.01 -3.97
C PHE A 44 -11.64 -1.01 -5.46
N ARG A 45 -12.71 -0.30 -5.83
CA ARG A 45 -12.95 0.04 -7.23
C ARG A 45 -11.87 1.01 -7.68
N THR A 46 -11.23 0.76 -8.81
CA THR A 46 -10.19 1.66 -9.34
C THR A 46 -10.62 2.36 -10.63
N ILE A 47 -10.16 3.58 -10.84
CA ILE A 47 -10.35 4.34 -12.10
C ILE A 47 -9.00 4.75 -12.70
N PRO A 48 -8.87 4.80 -14.04
CA PRO A 48 -7.67 5.30 -14.68
C PRO A 48 -7.55 6.81 -14.50
N LEU A 49 -6.33 7.34 -14.38
CA LEU A 49 -6.12 8.79 -14.43
C LEU A 49 -6.42 9.33 -15.85
N PRO A 50 -6.88 10.60 -15.99
CA PRO A 50 -7.24 11.17 -17.29
C PRO A 50 -6.09 11.15 -18.31
N THR A 51 -4.87 11.45 -17.85
CA THR A 51 -3.66 11.58 -18.69
C THR A 51 -2.70 10.39 -18.58
N TYR A 52 -2.86 9.53 -17.56
CA TYR A 52 -2.02 8.35 -17.30
C TYR A 52 -2.92 7.13 -17.07
N ARG A 53 -3.47 6.56 -18.14
CA ARG A 53 -4.52 5.53 -18.04
C ARG A 53 -4.02 4.19 -17.48
N GLU A 54 -2.73 3.95 -17.57
CA GLU A 54 -2.01 2.83 -16.97
C GLU A 54 -1.97 2.92 -15.45
N VAL A 55 -2.03 4.14 -14.90
CA VAL A 55 -2.11 4.38 -13.46
C VAL A 55 -3.57 4.33 -13.04
N ARG A 56 -3.88 3.40 -12.13
CA ARG A 56 -5.21 3.23 -11.58
C ARG A 56 -5.22 3.65 -10.12
N VAL A 57 -6.18 4.49 -9.74
CA VAL A 57 -6.32 5.02 -8.38
C VAL A 57 -7.51 4.38 -7.71
N ALA A 58 -7.36 3.98 -6.45
CA ALA A 58 -8.43 3.45 -5.62
C ALA A 58 -9.49 4.52 -5.30
N LEU A 59 -10.76 4.20 -5.54
CA LEU A 59 -11.89 4.98 -5.06
C LEU A 59 -12.30 4.47 -3.69
N THR A 60 -12.01 5.28 -2.67
CA THR A 60 -12.28 4.97 -1.27
C THR A 60 -12.99 6.13 -0.57
N ARG A 61 -13.37 5.93 0.69
CA ARG A 61 -13.93 6.95 1.58
C ARG A 61 -13.11 7.02 2.86
N PRO A 62 -12.99 8.20 3.50
CA PRO A 62 -12.21 8.36 4.73
C PRO A 62 -12.55 7.33 5.81
N GLY A 63 -13.84 7.01 6.02
CA GLY A 63 -14.26 6.02 7.03
C GLY A 63 -13.75 4.60 6.75
N VAL A 64 -13.80 4.15 5.49
CA VAL A 64 -13.29 2.81 5.11
C VAL A 64 -11.77 2.74 5.28
N MET A 65 -11.07 3.85 5.03
CA MET A 65 -9.64 3.94 5.28
C MET A 65 -9.33 3.89 6.77
N ALA A 66 -10.07 4.64 7.59
CA ALA A 66 -9.90 4.64 9.04
C ALA A 66 -10.10 3.24 9.63
N GLU A 67 -11.19 2.55 9.29
CA GLU A 67 -11.47 1.18 9.75
C GLU A 67 -10.32 0.20 9.42
N ARG A 68 -9.75 0.31 8.21
CA ARG A 68 -8.65 -0.56 7.79
C ARG A 68 -7.32 -0.21 8.44
N ILE A 69 -7.05 1.08 8.68
CA ILE A 69 -5.87 1.55 9.40
C ILE A 69 -5.95 1.08 10.85
N GLU A 70 -7.09 1.24 11.51
CA GLU A 70 -7.34 0.78 12.88
C GLU A 70 -7.21 -0.75 12.98
N ALA A 71 -7.77 -1.51 12.03
CA ALA A 71 -7.65 -2.96 12.02
C ALA A 71 -6.21 -3.46 11.79
N ALA A 72 -5.36 -2.67 11.12
CA ALA A 72 -3.96 -3.01 10.91
C ALA A 72 -3.09 -2.74 12.15
N ASP A 73 -3.55 -1.90 13.08
CA ASP A 73 -2.86 -1.49 14.31
C ASP A 73 -1.35 -1.17 14.09
N PRO A 74 -1.01 -0.21 13.21
CA PRO A 74 0.38 0.08 12.90
C PRO A 74 1.01 1.06 13.87
N ASP A 75 2.32 0.91 14.12
CA ASP A 75 3.13 1.91 14.81
C ASP A 75 3.38 3.14 13.90
N TYR A 76 3.51 2.92 12.58
CA TYR A 76 3.80 3.96 11.59
C TYR A 76 3.06 3.72 10.27
N ILE A 77 2.82 4.81 9.52
CA ILE A 77 2.25 4.77 8.18
C ILE A 77 3.29 5.30 7.18
N HIS A 78 3.48 4.58 6.08
CA HIS A 78 4.34 4.96 4.96
C HIS A 78 3.50 5.11 3.68
N ILE A 79 3.68 6.20 2.94
CA ILE A 79 2.90 6.58 1.75
C ILE A 79 3.85 6.83 0.58
#